data_AF-A0A965YRH7-F1
#
_entry.id   AF-A0A965YRH7-F1
#
_cell.length_a   1.000
_cell.length_b   1.000
_cell.length_c   1.000
_cell.angle_alpha   90.00
_cell.angle_beta   90.00
_cell.angle_gamma   90.00
#
_symmetry.space_group_name_H-M   'P 1'
#
loop_
_entity.id
_entity.type
_entity.pdbx_description
1 polymer ?
#
loop_
_entity_poly.entity_id
_entity_poly.type
_entity_poly.pdbx_seq_one_letter_code
_entity_poly.pdbx_strand_id
1 'polypeptide(L)'
;MAAEFKYDMVKELGVLSENAKGWRKELNLISWNGGAPKYDIRDWAPEHEKMGKGVTLTEEELEALKKLLYKIFYYFISSHINMTDTLR
;
A
#
# COMPACT_ATOMS: atom_id res chain seq x y z
N MET A 1 -11.58 -25.65 -16.29
CA MET A 1 -10.49 -25.63 -15.29
C MET A 1 -10.17 -24.18 -15.03
N ALA A 2 -10.33 -23.69 -13.80
CA ALA A 2 -9.90 -22.34 -13.46
C ALA A 2 -8.37 -22.29 -13.57
N ALA A 3 -7.82 -21.34 -14.31
CA ALA A 3 -6.38 -21.14 -14.35
C ALA A 3 -5.90 -20.83 -12.92
N GLU A 4 -4.94 -21.60 -12.41
CA GLU A 4 -4.30 -21.30 -11.13
C GLU A 4 -3.65 -19.93 -11.20
N PHE A 5 -4.01 -19.05 -10.27
CA PHE A 5 -3.44 -17.72 -10.18
C PHE A 5 -2.02 -17.83 -9.63
N LYS A 6 -1.03 -17.41 -10.42
CA LYS A 6 0.39 -17.41 -10.01
C LYS A 6 0.84 -15.99 -9.72
N TYR A 7 1.69 -15.85 -8.72
CA TYR A 7 2.30 -14.57 -8.39
C TYR A 7 3.72 -14.80 -7.91
N ASP A 8 4.59 -13.85 -8.21
CA ASP A 8 5.95 -13.80 -7.69
C ASP A 8 6.11 -12.52 -6.88
N MET A 9 6.48 -12.65 -5.60
CA MET A 9 6.82 -11.52 -4.76
C MET A 9 8.21 -11.02 -5.14
N VAL A 10 8.26 -9.95 -5.92
CA VAL A 10 9.52 -9.39 -6.44
C VAL A 10 10.24 -8.61 -5.34
N LYS A 11 9.49 -7.85 -4.53
CA LYS A 11 10.06 -7.07 -3.43
C LYS A 11 9.02 -6.73 -2.37
N GLU A 12 9.38 -6.90 -1.10
CA GLU A 12 8.64 -6.35 0.02
C GLU A 12 9.03 -4.89 0.24
N LEU A 13 8.07 -3.95 0.25
CA LEU A 13 8.37 -2.52 0.38
C LEU A 13 8.03 -1.98 1.78
N GLY A 14 6.97 -2.48 2.41
CA GLY A 14 6.67 -2.14 3.79
C GLY A 14 5.32 -2.64 4.30
N VAL A 15 5.19 -2.64 5.62
CA VAL A 15 3.98 -3.03 6.34
C VAL A 15 3.22 -1.77 6.76
N LEU A 16 1.95 -1.68 6.38
CA LEU A 16 1.04 -0.58 6.75
C LEU A 16 0.35 -0.81 8.10
N SER A 17 0.02 -2.07 8.40
CA SER A 17 -0.60 -2.46 9.67
C SER A 17 -0.48 -3.96 9.91
N GLU A 18 -0.57 -4.38 11.16
CA GLU A 18 -0.65 -5.78 11.56
C GLU A 18 -1.82 -5.97 12.54
N ASN A 19 -2.54 -7.09 12.43
CA ASN A 19 -3.64 -7.41 13.35
C ASN A 19 -3.24 -8.48 14.37
N ALA A 20 -4.09 -8.69 15.38
CA ALA A 20 -3.84 -9.65 16.47
C ALA A 20 -3.69 -11.13 16.02
N LYS A 21 -4.05 -11.45 14.77
CA LYS A 21 -3.89 -12.79 14.17
C LYS A 21 -2.61 -12.89 13.32
N GLY A 22 -1.74 -11.87 13.35
CA GLY A 22 -0.51 -11.80 12.58
C GLY A 22 -0.69 -11.52 11.09
N TRP A 23 -1.90 -11.17 10.64
CA TRP A 23 -2.09 -10.75 9.25
C TRP A 23 -1.56 -9.33 9.07
N ARG A 24 -0.79 -9.13 8.01
CA ARG A 24 -0.15 -7.85 7.70
C ARG A 24 -0.74 -7.27 6.44
N LYS A 25 -1.11 -5.99 6.50
CA LYS A 25 -1.40 -5.20 5.30
C LYS A 25 -0.08 -4.65 4.80
N GLU A 26 0.30 -5.00 3.58
CA GLU A 26 1.61 -4.69 3.03
C GLU A 26 1.49 -3.95 1.70
N LEU A 27 2.47 -3.09 1.41
CA LEU A 27 2.76 -2.60 0.08
C LEU A 27 3.96 -3.36 -0.44
N ASN A 28 3.78 -4.10 -1.54
CA ASN A 28 4.81 -4.92 -2.16
C ASN A 28 4.87 -4.67 -3.67
N LEU A 29 5.93 -5.16 -4.32
CA LEU A 29 6.05 -5.26 -5.77
C LEU A 29 5.83 -6.72 -6.18
N ILE A 30 4.82 -6.98 -7.01
CA ILE A 30 4.37 -8.33 -7.37
C ILE A 30 4.26 -8.48 -8.88
N SER A 31 4.81 -9.57 -9.42
CA SER A 31 4.53 -10.00 -10.79
C SER A 31 3.35 -10.97 -10.77
N TRP A 32 2.29 -10.64 -11.50
CA TRP A 32 1.10 -11.49 -11.62
C TRP A 32 1.18 -12.29 -12.91
N ASN A 33 1.09 -13.62 -12.79
CA ASN A 33 1.10 -14.56 -13.90
C ASN A 33 2.29 -14.36 -14.86
N GLY A 34 3.47 -14.02 -14.33
CA GLY A 34 4.69 -13.77 -15.11
C GLY A 34 4.68 -12.44 -15.88
N GLY A 35 3.72 -11.56 -15.62
CA GLY A 35 3.64 -10.24 -16.22
C GLY A 35 4.67 -9.24 -15.67
N ALA A 36 4.57 -7.99 -16.13
CA ALA A 36 5.35 -6.90 -15.58
C ALA A 36 5.02 -6.70 -14.09
N PRO A 37 6.03 -6.56 -13.21
CA PRO A 37 5.80 -6.29 -11.80
C PRO A 37 5.01 -5.00 -11.59
N LYS A 38 4.07 -5.03 -10.65
CA LYS A 38 3.22 -3.89 -10.27
C LYS A 38 3.22 -3.73 -8.77
N TYR A 39 2.90 -2.53 -8.32
CA TYR A 39 2.72 -2.25 -6.90
C TYR A 39 1.40 -2.87 -6.43
N ASP A 40 1.39 -3.41 -5.23
CA ASP A 40 0.21 -4.10 -4.72
C ASP A 40 0.06 -3.85 -3.22
N ILE A 41 -1.14 -3.45 -2.83
CA ILE A 41 -1.52 -3.26 -1.44
C ILE A 41 -2.55 -4.32 -1.08
N ARG A 42 -2.20 -5.23 -0.19
CA ARG A 42 -3.12 -6.27 0.29
C ARG A 42 -2.80 -6.78 1.68
N ASP A 43 -3.76 -7.51 2.24
CA ASP A 43 -3.54 -8.28 3.46
C ASP A 43 -2.90 -9.64 3.12
N TRP A 44 -1.87 -10.00 3.86
CA TRP A 44 -1.16 -11.27 3.81
C TRP A 44 -1.28 -12.00 5.15
N ALA A 45 -1.50 -13.31 5.07
CA ALA A 45 -1.38 -14.19 6.24
C ALA A 45 0.09 -14.25 6.71
N PRO A 46 0.34 -14.67 7.96
CA PRO A 46 1.69 -15.00 8.41
C PRO A 46 2.41 -15.90 7.41
N GLU A 47 3.72 -15.71 7.22
CA GLU A 47 4.53 -16.48 6.26
C GLU A 47 4.05 -16.40 4.79
N HIS A 48 3.22 -15.40 4.43
CA HIS A 48 2.67 -15.18 3.08
C HIS A 48 1.92 -16.38 2.46
N GLU A 49 1.45 -17.32 3.30
CA GLU A 49 0.78 -18.56 2.84
C GLU A 49 -0.54 -18.31 2.09
N LYS A 50 -1.20 -17.19 2.39
CA LYS A 50 -2.48 -16.79 1.82
C LYS A 50 -2.51 -15.28 1.64
N MET A 51 -3.18 -14.87 0.56
CA MET A 51 -3.49 -13.48 0.29
C MET A 51 -4.97 -13.19 0.52
N GLY A 52 -5.24 -12.03 1.12
CA GLY A 52 -6.57 -11.45 1.24
C GLY A 52 -6.96 -10.61 0.02
N LYS A 53 -7.99 -9.78 0.20
CA LYS A 53 -8.38 -8.79 -0.82
C LYS A 53 -7.32 -7.67 -0.87
N GLY A 54 -7.14 -7.10 -2.04
CA GLY A 54 -6.16 -6.04 -2.26
C GLY A 54 -6.41 -5.27 -3.55
N VAL A 55 -5.51 -4.35 -3.83
CA VAL A 55 -5.49 -3.55 -5.04
C VAL A 55 -4.10 -3.57 -5.64
N THR A 56 -4.03 -3.83 -6.94
CA THR A 56 -2.80 -3.69 -7.73
C THR A 56 -2.82 -2.33 -8.41
N LEU A 57 -1.71 -1.62 -8.34
CA LEU A 57 -1.51 -0.27 -8.84
C LEU A 57 -0.41 -0.26 -9.89
N THR A 58 -0.61 0.47 -10.98
CA THR A 58 0.50 0.85 -11.87
C THR A 58 1.41 1.87 -11.19
N GLU A 59 2.56 2.15 -11.80
CA GLU A 59 3.47 3.18 -11.30
C GLU A 59 2.81 4.57 -11.30
N GLU A 60 2.03 4.88 -12.35
CA GLU A 60 1.30 6.15 -12.46
C GLU A 60 0.22 6.28 -11.37
N GLU A 61 -0.50 5.20 -11.08
CA GLU A 61 -1.50 5.17 -10.01
C GLU A 61 -0.85 5.33 -8.63
N LEU A 62 0.32 4.72 -8.40
CA LEU A 62 1.05 4.88 -7.14
C LEU A 62 1.57 6.32 -6.97
N GLU A 63 2.11 6.94 -8.01
CA GLU A 63 2.59 8.31 -7.96
C GLU A 63 1.42 9.31 -7.75
N ALA A 64 0.26 9.04 -8.35
CA ALA A 64 -0.96 9.79 -8.07
C ALA A 64 -1.41 9.64 -6.61
N LEU A 65 -1.43 8.41 -6.08
CA LEU A 65 -1.75 8.14 -4.67
C LEU A 65 -0.81 8.88 -3.73
N LYS A 66 0.49 8.83 -3.97
CA LYS A 66 1.51 9.56 -3.19
C LYS A 66 1.24 11.07 -3.16
N LYS A 67 0.90 11.68 -4.30
CA LYS A 67 0.53 13.11 -4.38
C LYS A 67 -0.71 13.43 -3.55
N LEU A 68 -1.74 12.57 -3.60
CA LEU A 68 -2.95 12.72 -2.79
C LEU A 68 -2.66 12.61 -1.29
N LEU A 69 -1.86 11.63 -0.88
CA LEU A 69 -1.45 11.47 0.52
C LEU A 69 -0.67 12.70 1.00
N TYR A 70 0.32 13.17 0.24
CA TYR A 70 1.07 14.38 0.57
C TYR A 70 0.14 15.58 0.72
N LYS A 71 -0.82 15.74 -0.20
CA LYS A 71 -1.83 16.81 -0.15
C LYS A 71 -2.64 16.74 1.16
N ILE A 72 -3.13 15.56 1.54
CA ILE A 72 -3.90 15.35 2.78
C ILE A 72 -3.08 15.75 4.01
N PHE A 73 -1.85 15.25 4.14
CA PHE A 73 -1.01 15.55 5.31
C PHE A 73 -0.49 16.98 5.34
N TYR A 74 -0.15 17.56 4.18
CA TYR A 74 0.27 18.95 4.10
C TYR A 74 -0.85 19.91 4.50
N TYR A 75 -2.10 19.71 4.04
CA TYR A 75 -3.23 20.53 4.47
C TYR A 75 -3.60 20.27 5.93
N PHE A 76 -3.45 19.05 6.43
CA PHE A 76 -3.64 18.75 7.84
C PHE A 76 -2.67 19.56 8.71
N ILE A 77 -1.38 19.55 8.38
CA ILE A 77 -0.35 20.31 9.09
C ILE A 77 -0.59 21.83 8.92
N SER A 78 -0.87 22.30 7.71
CA SER A 78 -1.08 23.73 7.43
C SER A 78 -2.35 24.28 8.09
N SER A 79 -3.40 23.47 8.25
CA SER A 79 -4.62 23.88 8.97
C SER A 79 -4.45 23.89 10.49
N HIS A 80 -3.56 23.05 11.04
CA HIS A 80 -3.30 23.00 12.48
C HIS A 80 -2.20 23.96 12.95
N ILE A 81 -1.26 24.37 12.08
CA ILE A 81 -0.25 25.40 12.41
C ILE A 81 -0.86 26.81 12.44
N ASN A 82 -1.91 27.09 11.64
CA ASN A 82 -2.56 28.41 11.62
C ASN A 82 -3.36 28.75 12.90
N MET A 83 -3.51 27.82 13.86
CA MET A 83 -4.22 28.08 15.13
C MET A 83 -3.28 28.41 16.31
N THR A 84 -1.95 28.28 16.14
CA THR A 84 -0.98 28.58 17.20
C THR A 84 -0.10 29.81 16.94
N ASP A 85 -0.09 30.36 15.73
CA ASP A 85 0.76 31.51 15.35
C ASP A 85 -0.01 32.84 15.14
N THR A 86 -1.22 32.98 15.68
CA THR A 86 -1.93 34.29 15.74
C THR A 86 -1.92 34.97 17.11
N LEU A 87 -1.13 34.45 18.06
CA LEU A 87 -0.84 35.10 19.34
C LEU A 87 0.66 35.12 19.65
N ARG A 88 1.49 35.51 18.67
CA ARG A 88 2.81 36.06 18.94
C ARG A 88 3.25 37.07 17.88
#